data_AF-A0A7U7J1J1-F1
#
_entry.id   AF-A0A7U7J1J1-F1
#
_cell.length_a   1.000
_cell.length_b   1.000
_cell.length_c   1.000
_cell.angle_alpha   90.00
_cell.angle_beta   90.00
_cell.angle_gamma   90.00
#
_symmetry.space_group_name_H-M   'P 1'
#
loop_
_entity.id
_entity.type
_entity.pdbx_description
1 polymer ?
#
loop_
_entity_poly.entity_id
_entity_poly.type
_entity_poly.pdbx_seq_one_letter_code
_entity_poly.pdbx_strand_id
1 'polypeptide(L)' 'MNAKRDAKDFPVVCVGGSAGGLDAYTRLLQHLPGDMGVAIVIVNHLRTVATLLHEILPRYTKMPVELITEKLLI' A
#
# COMPACT_ATOMS: atom_id res chain seq x y z
N MET A 1 -12.39 -2.16 -25.39
CA MET A 1 -11.78 -0.81 -25.44
C MET A 1 -10.59 -0.82 -24.51
N ASN A 2 -9.37 -0.89 -25.05
CA ASN A 2 -8.16 -1.00 -24.24
C ASN A 2 -7.50 0.39 -24.21
N ALA A 3 -7.88 1.20 -23.22
CA ALA A 3 -7.26 2.51 -23.03
C ALA A 3 -5.82 2.26 -22.58
N LYS A 4 -4.85 2.56 -23.45
CA LYS A 4 -3.47 2.77 -23.02
C LYS A 4 -3.50 3.90 -22.00
N ARG A 5 -3.38 3.58 -20.72
CA ARG A 5 -3.12 4.58 -19.69
C ARG A 5 -1.68 5.02 -19.88
N ASP A 6 -1.46 6.28 -20.22
CA ASP A 6 -0.13 6.86 -20.17
C ASP A 6 0.41 6.71 -18.73
N ALA A 7 1.72 6.51 -18.57
CA ALA A 7 2.34 6.36 -17.24
C ALA A 7 2.09 7.57 -16.31
N LYS A 8 1.61 8.70 -16.88
CA LYS A 8 1.16 9.88 -16.13
C LYS A 8 -0.17 9.69 -15.38
N ASP A 9 -1.02 8.75 -15.81
CA ASP A 9 -2.37 8.54 -15.29
C ASP A 9 -2.49 7.24 -14.46
N PHE A 10 -1.42 6.90 -13.73
CA PHE A 10 -1.43 5.75 -12.84
C PHE A 10 -2.08 6.11 -11.49
N PRO A 11 -3.21 5.47 -11.11
CA PRO A 11 -3.93 5.82 -9.89
C PRO A 11 -3.19 5.39 -8.63
N VAL A 12 -3.07 6.32 -7.69
CA VAL A 12 -2.48 6.10 -6.36
C VAL A 12 -3.53 6.32 -5.28
N VAL A 13 -3.69 5.35 -4.38
CA VAL A 13 -4.61 5.43 -3.24
C VAL A 13 -3.80 5.54 -1.95
N CYS A 14 -3.92 6.66 -1.26
CA CYS A 14 -3.23 6.90 0.01
C CYS A 14 -4.12 6.50 1.20
N VAL A 15 -3.62 5.64 2.07
CA VAL A 15 -4.31 5.15 3.27
C VAL A 15 -3.56 5.62 4.52
N GLY A 16 -4.16 6.57 5.24
CA GLY A 16 -3.63 7.09 6.50
C GLY A 16 -4.13 6.30 7.70
N GLY A 17 -3.30 6.08 8.71
CA GLY A 17 -3.73 5.50 9.98
C GLY A 17 -2.77 5.77 11.14
N SER A 18 -3.17 5.36 12.33
CA SER A 18 -2.43 5.59 13.59
C SER A 18 -2.64 4.42 14.54
N ALA A 19 -3.25 4.63 15.72
CA ALA A 19 -3.61 3.55 16.62
C ALA A 19 -4.55 2.54 15.93
N GLY A 20 -4.23 1.26 16.02
CA GLY A 20 -5.01 0.19 15.38
C GLY A 20 -4.84 0.09 13.86
N GLY A 21 -3.91 0.86 13.25
CA GLY A 21 -3.70 0.87 11.80
C GLY A 21 -3.44 -0.52 11.22
N LEU A 22 -2.64 -1.35 11.91
CA LEU A 22 -2.30 -2.70 11.42
C LEU A 22 -3.55 -3.56 11.13
N ASP A 23 -4.51 -3.65 12.05
CA ASP A 23 -5.74 -4.43 11.84
C ASP A 23 -6.57 -3.90 10.66
N ALA A 24 -6.67 -2.57 10.55
CA ALA A 24 -7.38 -1.94 9.45
C ALA A 24 -6.69 -2.21 8.11
N TYR A 25 -5.36 -2.10 8.04
CA TYR A 25 -4.59 -2.35 6.82
C TYR A 25 -4.67 -3.81 6.39
N THR A 26 -4.55 -4.76 7.32
CA THR A 26 -4.64 -6.19 6.99
C THR A 26 -6.02 -6.53 6.45
N ARG A 27 -7.08 -6.08 7.12
CA ARG A 27 -8.46 -6.31 6.66
C ARG A 27 -8.73 -5.66 5.31
N LEU A 28 -8.24 -4.46 5.06
CA LEU A 28 -8.36 -3.82 3.75
C LEU A 28 -7.66 -4.67 2.68
N LEU A 29 -6.39 -4.98 2.88
CA LEU A 29 -5.55 -5.67 1.90
C LEU A 29 -6.02 -7.10 1.59
N GLN A 30 -6.55 -7.83 2.57
CA GLN A 30 -7.08 -9.18 2.39
C GLN A 30 -8.26 -9.26 1.41
N HIS A 31 -9.00 -8.15 1.27
CA HIS A 31 -10.19 -8.08 0.42
C HIS A 31 -9.93 -7.44 -0.94
N LEU A 32 -8.70 -7.00 -1.21
CA LEU A 32 -8.33 -6.36 -2.47
C LEU A 32 -7.67 -7.35 -3.44
N PRO A 33 -8.06 -7.35 -4.73
CA PRO A 33 -7.35 -8.09 -5.77
C PRO A 33 -5.90 -7.61 -5.92
N GLY A 34 -5.01 -8.50 -6.35
CA GLY A 34 -3.59 -8.18 -6.57
C GLY A 34 -3.30 -7.40 -7.85
N ASP A 35 -4.27 -7.31 -8.76
CA ASP A 35 -4.14 -6.88 -10.16
C ASP A 35 -5.05 -5.70 -10.52
N MET A 36 -5.41 -4.87 -9.53
CA MET A 36 -6.31 -3.72 -9.73
C MET A 36 -5.76 -2.61 -10.64
N GLY A 37 -4.46 -2.62 -10.95
CA GLY A 37 -3.82 -1.55 -11.71
C GLY A 37 -3.75 -0.22 -10.96
N VAL A 38 -3.57 -0.29 -9.64
CA VAL A 38 -3.42 0.87 -8.74
C VAL A 38 -2.24 0.63 -7.79
N ALA A 39 -1.60 1.69 -7.30
CA ALA A 39 -0.72 1.60 -6.12
C ALA A 39 -1.46 2.01 -4.85
N ILE A 40 -1.17 1.30 -3.76
CA ILE A 40 -1.64 1.64 -2.41
C ILE A 40 -0.45 2.14 -1.60
N VAL A 41 -0.56 3.37 -1.10
CA VAL A 41 0.46 4.01 -0.25
C VAL A 41 -0.07 4.07 1.18
N ILE A 42 0.54 3.32 2.09
CA ILE A 42 0.15 3.30 3.51
C ILE A 42 1.03 4.29 4.28
N VAL A 43 0.39 5.29 4.89
CA VAL A 43 1.02 6.27 5.78
C VAL A 43 0.55 6.02 7.20
N ASN A 44 1.44 5.48 8.03
CA ASN A 44 1.14 5.16 9.41
C ASN A 44 1.83 6.16 10.36
N HIS A 45 1.06 6.79 11.26
CA HIS A 45 1.61 7.63 12.31
C HIS A 45 2.41 6.80 13.32
N LEU A 46 3.72 7.06 13.39
CA LEU A 46 4.63 6.42 14.34
C LEU A 46 4.63 7.18 15.67
N ARG A 47 4.48 6.47 16.80
CA ARG A 47 4.48 7.08 18.14
C ARG A 47 5.77 6.87 18.91
N THR A 48 6.49 5.76 18.70
CA THR A 48 7.65 5.44 19.56
C THR A 48 8.67 4.55 18.87
N VAL A 49 8.22 3.59 18.06
CA VAL A 49 9.09 2.69 17.30
C VAL A 49 8.62 2.61 15.86
N ALA A 50 9.57 2.40 14.93
CA ALA A 50 9.24 2.12 13.55
C ALA A 50 8.40 0.84 13.46
N THR A 51 7.24 0.92 12.83
CA THR A 51 6.40 -0.26 12.59
C THR A 51 6.95 -1.04 11.39
N LEU A 52 7.22 -2.33 11.56
CA LEU A 52 7.67 -3.24 10.49
C LEU A 52 6.53 -3.65 9.54
N LEU A 53 5.67 -2.70 9.15
CA LEU A 53 4.49 -2.96 8.33
C LEU A 53 4.88 -3.59 6.99
N HIS A 54 5.96 -3.14 6.37
CA HIS A 54 6.44 -3.69 5.09
C HIS A 54 6.88 -5.17 5.20
N GLU A 55 7.21 -5.68 6.39
CA GLU A 55 7.50 -7.10 6.62
C GLU A 55 6.24 -7.91 6.98
N ILE A 56 5.25 -7.27 7.61
CA ILE A 56 4.03 -7.92 8.10
C ILE A 56 2.95 -7.99 7.00
N LEU A 57 2.69 -6.88 6.33
CA LEU A 57 1.63 -6.74 5.32
C LEU A 57 1.75 -7.67 4.10
N PRO A 58 2.94 -8.10 3.61
CA PRO A 58 3.04 -9.08 2.53
C PRO A 58 2.29 -10.39 2.80
N ARG A 59 2.05 -10.74 4.07
CA ARG A 59 1.31 -11.95 4.47
C ARG A 59 -0.20 -11.85 4.22
N TYR A 60 -0.70 -10.63 3.96
CA TYR A 60 -2.13 -10.31 3.91
C TYR A 60 -2.58 -9.78 2.55
N THR A 61 -1.70 -9.75 1.55
CA THR A 61 -2.03 -9.31 0.19
C THR A 61 -1.29 -10.16 -0.84
N LYS A 62 -1.81 -10.18 -2.07
CA LYS A 62 -1.09 -10.71 -3.24
C LYS A 62 -0.29 -9.62 -3.97
N MET A 63 -0.52 -8.35 -3.64
CA MET A 63 0.24 -7.23 -4.19
C MET A 63 1.69 -7.26 -3.66
N PRO A 64 2.69 -6.85 -4.47
CA PRO A 64 4.02 -6.60 -3.95
C PRO A 64 3.97 -5.49 -2.90
N VAL A 65 4.73 -5.66 -1.82
CA VAL A 65 4.80 -4.68 -0.72
C VAL A 65 6.26 -4.29 -0.56
N GLU A 66 6.52 -2.99 -0.68
CA GLU A 66 7.86 -2.41 -0.53
C GLU A 66 7.85 -1.28 0.49
N LEU A 67 8.97 -1.11 1.18
CA LEU A 67 9.19 0.06 2.01
C LEU A 67 9.47 1.26 1.11
N ILE A 68 8.64 2.31 1.22
CA ILE A 68 8.87 3.54 0.47
C ILE A 68 10.18 4.18 0.94
N THR A 69 11.05 4.44 -0.04
CA THR A 69 12.33 5.13 0.14
C THR A 69 12.41 6.32 -0.80
N GLU A 70 13.35 7.22 -0.54
CA GLU A 70 13.56 8.38 -1.40
C GLU A 70 13.88 7.92 -2.85
N LYS A 71 13.19 8.54 -3.82
CA LYS A 71 13.30 8.23 -5.27
C LYS A 71 12.86 6.81 -5.68
N LEU A 72 12.05 6.13 -4.86
CA LEU A 72 11.38 4.91 -5.29
C LEU A 72 10.55 5.19 -6.56
N LEU A 73 10.71 4.34 -7.58
CA LEU A 73 9.93 4.37 -8.81
C LEU A 73 8.74 3.42 -8.68
N ILE A 74 7.56 3.90 -9.08
CA ILE A 74 6.28 3.17 -9.05
C ILE A 74 5.87 2.86 -10.49
#